data_AF-A0A1V2B9B3-F1
#
_entry.id   AF-A0A1V2B9B3-F1
#
_cell.length_a   1.000
_cell.length_b   1.000
_cell.length_c   1.000
_cell.angle_alpha   90.00
_cell.angle_beta   90.00
_cell.angle_gamma   90.00
#
_symmetry.space_group_name_H-M   'P 1'
#
loop_
_entity.id
_entity.type
_entity.pdbx_description
1 polymer ?
#
loop_
_entity_poly.entity_id
_entity_poly.type
_entity_poly.pdbx_seq_one_letter_code
_entity_poly.pdbx_strand_id
1 'polypeptide(L)'
;MIINSRFLYGLLVMACFGGCKHEPSFDPYGPGLTERLNAYNNVQSNVNNGTPDLFIDFSAGINNAFKTSTVNSLLSQCFNTILTDKFEVYKLGSNEVTPLPVTNTTQLGQEISNQSNYKDIWAPIQKAVEKITAADNDALLITDFEEWNDKTEVTNTAYLKLPFSKWLAKGKSIHFFIVDYKEGNVDKHIYFTIFNSTNILLSKLSPKLSPYSTRFDLSTSAYTLSTNYADPKSGGIYNNKNDLDLKKDQYIKGEWYEYYPLGLDWKNIADIHKEVPEEFSDIFRNLFIDLSNQDSYIFKAFEVQTFNATTDFTNFAKADYTLHNPPKTTKGKNGEPKISDEEKDPLILECYNDDGSIKDACKYHPQTLKPLSNYFHLNQPLFDNTSKSDNKHIELGITFDSNFTPAEADTLLRINIVLTAATPNIDNPKLEKFKWVNGKGTPNIALYESIKNTLLELKPENKTIYTYYIKTL
;
A
#
# COMPACT_ATOMS: atom_id res chain seq x y z
N MET A 1 54.59 -27.91 -21.93
CA MET A 1 55.39 -27.12 -20.98
C MET A 1 56.80 -26.97 -21.54
N ILE A 2 57.03 -25.91 -22.32
CA ILE A 2 58.33 -25.43 -22.81
C ILE A 2 58.29 -23.90 -22.68
N ILE A 3 59.43 -23.33 -22.32
CA ILE A 3 59.66 -22.00 -21.74
C ILE A 3 60.11 -20.98 -22.81
N ASN A 4 59.75 -19.70 -22.59
CA ASN A 4 60.36 -18.43 -23.08
C ASN A 4 60.37 -18.13 -24.59
N SER A 5 60.44 -16.88 -25.07
CA SER A 5 60.23 -15.49 -24.62
C SER A 5 60.71 -14.60 -25.79
N ARG A 6 60.12 -13.39 -25.93
CA ARG A 6 60.67 -12.15 -26.55
C ARG A 6 60.26 -11.74 -27.98
N PHE A 7 59.69 -10.51 -28.01
CA PHE A 7 59.93 -9.38 -28.94
C PHE A 7 59.35 -9.51 -30.37
N LEU A 8 58.80 -8.50 -31.06
CA LEU A 8 58.46 -7.08 -30.82
C LEU A 8 57.73 -6.58 -32.10
N TYR A 9 56.94 -5.49 -32.00
CA TYR A 9 56.36 -4.66 -33.08
C TYR A 9 55.30 -5.32 -34.00
N GLY A 10 54.15 -4.73 -34.30
CA GLY A 10 53.68 -3.36 -34.15
C GLY A 10 52.94 -2.97 -35.43
N LEU A 11 51.63 -2.72 -35.36
CA LEU A 11 50.98 -1.67 -36.15
C LEU A 11 49.58 -1.40 -35.57
N LEU A 12 49.48 -0.29 -34.84
CA LEU A 12 48.23 0.31 -34.38
C LEU A 12 47.72 1.18 -35.53
N VAL A 13 46.65 0.77 -36.21
CA VAL A 13 45.89 1.66 -37.08
C VAL A 13 44.77 2.26 -36.23
N MET A 14 44.98 3.50 -35.79
CA MET A 14 43.91 4.35 -35.26
C MET A 14 42.94 4.67 -36.40
N ALA A 15 41.79 4.01 -36.41
CA ALA A 15 40.60 4.55 -37.04
C ALA A 15 39.92 5.47 -36.03
N CYS A 16 40.15 6.77 -36.17
CA CYS A 16 39.37 7.81 -35.51
C CYS A 16 37.92 7.76 -36.04
N PHE A 17 37.05 6.99 -35.40
CA PHE A 17 35.63 7.27 -35.45
C PHE A 17 35.30 8.18 -34.27
N GLY A 18 35.31 9.48 -34.55
CA GLY A 18 34.59 10.46 -33.73
C GLY A 18 33.11 10.15 -33.80
N GLY A 19 32.66 9.25 -32.93
CA GLY A 19 31.24 9.12 -32.61
C GLY A 19 30.88 10.31 -31.74
N CYS A 20 30.13 11.26 -32.31
CA CYS A 20 29.26 12.10 -31.49
C CYS A 20 28.45 11.16 -30.61
N LYS A 21 28.78 11.08 -29.33
CA LYS A 21 27.83 10.56 -28.35
C LYS A 21 26.71 11.58 -28.33
N HIS A 22 25.64 11.33 -29.09
CA HIS A 22 24.36 11.92 -28.75
C HIS A 22 24.09 11.49 -27.31
N GLU A 23 24.17 12.44 -26.38
CA GLU A 23 23.58 12.24 -25.06
C GLU A 23 22.10 11.91 -25.30
N PRO A 24 21.60 10.79 -24.76
CA PRO A 24 20.23 10.38 -25.03
C PRO A 24 19.28 11.47 -24.53
N SER A 25 18.48 12.03 -25.44
CA SER A 25 17.38 12.91 -25.08
C SER A 25 16.44 12.18 -24.13
N PHE A 26 15.95 12.87 -23.10
CA PHE A 26 14.99 12.33 -22.15
C PHE A 26 13.81 11.63 -22.86
N ASP A 27 13.59 10.36 -22.52
CA ASP A 27 12.48 9.55 -23.02
C ASP A 27 11.58 9.11 -21.83
N PRO A 28 10.30 9.53 -21.81
CA PRO A 28 9.31 9.11 -20.81
C PRO A 28 9.12 7.60 -20.70
N TYR A 29 9.40 6.84 -21.76
CA TYR A 29 9.23 5.38 -21.84
C TYR A 29 10.55 4.60 -21.93
N GLY A 30 11.68 5.30 -21.83
CA GLY A 30 13.02 4.73 -21.94
C GLY A 30 13.54 4.08 -20.64
N PRO A 31 14.86 3.99 -20.46
CA PRO A 31 15.47 3.42 -19.25
C PRO A 31 14.95 4.05 -17.95
N GLY A 32 14.66 3.22 -16.95
CA GLY A 32 14.09 3.65 -15.66
C GLY A 32 12.56 3.74 -15.64
N LEU A 33 11.87 3.24 -16.67
CA LEU A 33 10.40 3.26 -16.76
C LEU A 33 9.72 2.57 -15.57
N THR A 34 10.25 1.45 -15.06
CA THR A 34 9.68 0.73 -13.91
C THR A 34 9.65 1.59 -12.65
N GLU A 35 10.78 2.21 -12.30
CA GLU A 35 10.91 3.10 -11.14
C GLU A 35 9.98 4.31 -11.29
N ARG A 36 9.91 4.86 -12.50
CA ARG A 36 9.05 5.99 -12.84
C ARG A 36 7.55 5.66 -12.74
N LEU A 37 7.11 4.51 -13.26
CA LEU A 37 5.73 4.06 -13.12
C LEU A 37 5.38 3.78 -11.67
N ASN A 38 6.30 3.18 -10.90
CA ASN A 38 6.12 3.01 -9.45
C ASN A 38 5.93 4.37 -8.77
N ALA A 39 6.80 5.34 -9.05
CA ALA A 39 6.69 6.68 -8.50
C ALA A 39 5.38 7.37 -8.91
N TYR A 40 4.97 7.27 -10.17
CA TYR A 40 3.72 7.84 -10.71
C TYR A 40 2.47 7.29 -10.01
N ASN A 41 2.43 5.99 -9.74
CA ASN A 41 1.34 5.35 -9.00
C ASN A 41 1.40 5.66 -7.49
N ASN A 42 2.59 5.96 -6.95
CA ASN A 42 2.81 6.26 -5.53
C ASN A 42 2.80 7.76 -5.17
N VAL A 43 2.62 8.68 -6.13
CA VAL A 43 2.51 10.13 -5.84
C VAL A 43 1.40 10.43 -4.82
N GLN A 44 0.47 9.50 -4.58
CA GLN A 44 -0.59 9.60 -3.58
C GLN A 44 -0.31 8.89 -2.24
N SER A 45 0.69 8.03 -2.15
CA SER A 45 0.96 7.17 -1.00
C SER A 45 2.37 7.44 -0.46
N ASN A 46 2.49 8.40 0.46
CA ASN A 46 3.68 8.56 1.30
C ASN A 46 3.80 7.37 2.26
N VAL A 47 4.33 6.24 1.78
CA VAL A 47 4.63 5.10 2.64
C VAL A 47 5.92 5.40 3.41
N ASN A 48 5.79 5.65 4.72
CA ASN A 48 6.95 5.76 5.60
C ASN A 48 7.43 4.36 6.00
N ASN A 49 8.70 4.05 5.76
CA ASN A 49 9.35 2.79 6.15
C ASN A 49 10.11 2.96 7.49
N GLY A 50 9.52 3.69 8.43
CA GLY A 50 10.15 3.92 9.73
C GLY A 50 10.21 2.66 10.60
N THR A 51 11.00 2.74 11.66
CA THR A 51 11.12 1.69 12.68
C THR A 51 9.74 1.44 13.31
N PRO A 52 9.28 0.18 13.41
CA PRO A 52 7.99 -0.08 14.01
C PRO A 52 8.01 0.08 15.53
N ASP A 53 6.84 0.34 16.12
CA ASP A 53 6.69 0.63 17.55
C ASP A 53 5.94 -0.50 18.30
N LEU A 54 6.27 -0.70 19.57
CA LEU A 54 5.56 -1.60 20.48
C LEU A 54 4.99 -0.83 21.68
N PHE A 55 3.67 -0.89 21.86
CA PHE A 55 2.93 -0.23 22.92
C PHE A 55 2.31 -1.29 23.83
N ILE A 56 2.69 -1.28 25.12
CA ILE A 56 2.23 -2.27 26.10
C ILE A 56 1.55 -1.57 27.26
N ASP A 57 0.36 -2.04 27.57
CA ASP A 57 -0.42 -1.63 28.73
C ASP A 57 0.16 -2.20 30.04
N PHE A 58 0.38 -1.31 31.01
CA PHE A 58 0.83 -1.61 32.36
C PHE A 58 -0.18 -1.14 33.42
N SER A 59 -1.46 -1.01 33.06
CA SER A 59 -2.53 -0.77 34.01
C SER A 59 -2.74 -1.97 34.94
N ALA A 60 -3.24 -1.74 36.15
CA ALA A 60 -3.42 -2.80 37.14
C ALA A 60 -4.34 -3.93 36.65
N GLY A 61 -5.34 -3.62 35.82
CA GLY A 61 -6.31 -4.59 35.28
C GLY A 61 -5.67 -5.64 34.37
N ILE A 62 -4.67 -5.26 33.57
CA ILE A 62 -4.11 -6.15 32.54
C ILE A 62 -3.12 -7.19 33.11
N ASN A 63 -2.61 -6.98 34.32
CA ASN A 63 -1.67 -7.89 34.98
C ASN A 63 -2.24 -9.32 35.11
N ASN A 64 -3.55 -9.46 35.32
CA ASN A 64 -4.19 -10.76 35.38
C ASN A 64 -4.23 -11.44 34.01
N ALA A 65 -4.49 -10.69 32.94
CA ALA A 65 -4.48 -11.20 31.57
C ALA A 65 -3.09 -11.76 31.20
N PHE A 66 -2.03 -11.02 31.49
CA PHE A 66 -0.65 -11.40 31.17
C PHE A 66 -0.13 -12.64 31.90
N LYS A 67 -0.76 -13.02 33.02
CA LYS A 67 -0.44 -14.24 33.77
C LYS A 67 -1.11 -15.49 33.20
N THR A 68 -2.12 -15.35 32.37
CA THR A 68 -2.77 -16.52 31.75
C THR A 68 -1.80 -17.21 30.79
N SER A 69 -1.77 -18.55 30.79
CA SER A 69 -0.77 -19.32 30.05
C SER A 69 -0.78 -19.01 28.55
N THR A 70 -1.96 -18.87 27.95
CA THR A 70 -2.14 -18.52 26.54
C THR A 70 -1.57 -17.14 26.23
N VAL A 71 -1.99 -16.11 26.98
CA VAL A 71 -1.54 -14.73 26.74
C VAL A 71 -0.04 -14.59 26.99
N ASN A 72 0.47 -15.19 28.06
CA ASN A 72 1.90 -15.19 28.38
C ASN A 72 2.76 -15.83 27.26
N SER A 73 2.29 -16.94 26.70
CA SER A 73 2.93 -17.60 25.56
C SER A 73 2.91 -16.69 24.32
N LEU A 74 1.77 -16.06 24.01
CA LEU A 74 1.64 -15.14 22.87
C LEU A 74 2.53 -13.90 23.01
N LEU A 75 2.59 -13.31 24.20
CA LEU A 75 3.50 -12.19 24.51
C LEU A 75 4.95 -12.59 24.20
N SER A 76 5.39 -13.73 24.75
CA SER A 76 6.74 -14.25 24.55
C SER A 76 7.03 -14.49 23.06
N GLN A 77 6.08 -15.07 22.33
CA GLN A 77 6.20 -15.28 20.89
C GLN A 77 6.28 -13.95 20.11
N CYS A 78 5.46 -12.96 20.45
CA CYS A 78 5.49 -11.64 19.82
C CYS A 78 6.83 -10.95 20.06
N PHE A 79 7.28 -10.88 21.31
CA PHE A 79 8.53 -10.20 21.66
C PHE A 79 9.75 -10.83 21.00
N ASN A 80 9.82 -12.17 20.96
CA ASN A 80 10.88 -12.88 20.24
C ASN A 80 10.87 -12.62 18.73
N THR A 81 9.73 -12.23 18.16
CA THR A 81 9.61 -11.89 16.73
C THR A 81 9.99 -10.44 16.45
N ILE A 82 9.67 -9.57 17.40
CA ILE A 82 9.78 -8.13 17.28
C ILE A 82 11.22 -7.72 17.60
N LEU A 83 11.75 -8.08 18.77
CA LEU A 83 13.07 -7.59 19.21
C LEU A 83 14.27 -8.22 18.50
N THR A 84 14.05 -9.08 17.50
CA THR A 84 15.09 -9.44 16.51
C THR A 84 15.38 -8.31 15.52
N ASP A 85 14.44 -7.37 15.34
CA ASP A 85 14.68 -6.12 14.62
C ASP A 85 14.73 -4.94 15.62
N LYS A 86 15.15 -3.75 15.16
CA LYS A 86 15.10 -2.54 15.99
C LYS A 86 13.63 -2.12 16.14
N PHE A 87 13.13 -2.02 17.36
CA PHE A 87 11.79 -1.50 17.69
C PHE A 87 11.90 -0.53 18.85
N GLU A 88 11.09 0.53 18.83
CA GLU A 88 10.91 1.41 19.99
C GLU A 88 9.79 0.85 20.86
N VAL A 89 10.03 0.71 22.16
CA VAL A 89 9.06 0.14 23.10
C VAL A 89 8.52 1.24 24.00
N TYR A 90 7.21 1.24 24.21
CA TYR A 90 6.48 2.20 25.01
C TYR A 90 5.62 1.51 26.06
N LYS A 91 5.68 2.04 27.27
CA LYS A 91 4.82 1.69 28.40
C LYS A 91 3.63 2.65 28.47
N LEU A 92 2.43 2.10 28.63
CA LEU A 92 1.20 2.83 28.88
C LEU A 92 0.82 2.64 30.34
N GLY A 93 0.82 3.71 31.11
CA GLY A 93 0.46 3.66 32.53
C GLY A 93 0.53 5.05 33.14
N SER A 94 -0.11 5.24 34.30
CA SER A 94 -0.10 6.52 35.01
C SER A 94 -0.58 7.69 34.13
N ASN A 95 -1.50 7.45 33.18
CA ASN A 95 -2.00 8.42 32.19
C ASN A 95 -0.92 8.99 31.24
N GLU A 96 0.24 8.32 31.12
CA GLU A 96 1.33 8.69 30.23
C GLU A 96 1.73 7.56 29.26
N VAL A 97 2.27 7.96 28.11
CA VAL A 97 2.93 7.06 27.15
C VAL A 97 4.41 7.35 27.24
N THR A 98 5.18 6.44 27.84
CA THR A 98 6.59 6.64 28.15
C THR A 98 7.46 5.62 27.42
N PRO A 99 8.64 6.00 26.90
CA PRO A 99 9.59 5.03 26.37
C PRO A 99 10.01 4.03 27.46
N LEU A 100 10.07 2.75 27.10
CA LEU A 100 10.56 1.67 27.94
C LEU A 100 11.91 1.20 27.37
N PRO A 101 13.05 1.61 27.98
CA PRO A 101 14.37 1.31 27.43
C PRO A 101 14.72 -0.17 27.64
N VAL A 102 14.40 -1.01 26.66
CA VAL A 102 14.75 -2.42 26.62
C VAL A 102 15.57 -2.71 25.36
N THR A 103 16.58 -3.56 25.50
CA THR A 103 17.50 -3.90 24.40
C THR A 103 17.35 -5.34 23.91
N ASN A 104 16.57 -6.17 24.62
CA ASN A 104 16.33 -7.57 24.28
C ASN A 104 15.06 -8.12 24.94
N THR A 105 14.64 -9.31 24.50
CA THR A 105 13.40 -9.97 24.91
C THR A 105 13.38 -10.36 26.38
N THR A 106 14.54 -10.70 26.96
CA THR A 106 14.65 -11.04 28.38
C THR A 106 14.36 -9.82 29.25
N GLN A 107 14.93 -8.65 28.92
CA GLN A 107 14.65 -7.40 29.63
C GLN A 107 13.16 -7.03 29.53
N LEU A 108 12.57 -7.12 28.34
CA LEU A 108 11.15 -6.86 28.18
C LEU A 108 10.27 -7.82 29.00
N GLY A 109 10.61 -9.11 29.00
CA GLY A 109 9.91 -10.11 29.82
C GLY A 109 10.03 -9.86 31.33
N GLN A 110 11.19 -9.36 31.80
CA GLN A 110 11.40 -8.96 33.20
C GLN A 110 10.52 -7.77 33.57
N GLU A 111 10.45 -6.74 32.71
CA GLU A 111 9.60 -5.57 32.94
C GLU A 111 8.12 -5.95 33.02
N ILE A 112 7.65 -6.83 32.14
CA ILE A 112 6.26 -7.31 32.14
C ILE A 112 5.96 -8.19 33.36
N SER A 113 6.93 -8.97 33.82
CA SER A 113 6.74 -9.82 35.02
C SER A 113 6.82 -9.03 36.34
N ASN A 114 7.34 -7.80 36.30
CA ASN A 114 7.52 -6.97 37.48
C ASN A 114 6.18 -6.38 37.95
N GLN A 115 5.62 -6.94 39.02
CA GLN A 115 4.34 -6.51 39.60
C GLN A 115 4.33 -5.02 40.01
N SER A 116 5.49 -4.46 40.38
CA SER A 116 5.59 -3.06 40.77
C SER A 116 5.36 -2.07 39.61
N ASN A 117 5.32 -2.56 38.37
CA ASN A 117 5.01 -1.75 37.20
C ASN A 117 3.51 -1.49 37.01
N TYR A 118 2.63 -2.27 37.67
CA TYR A 118 1.17 -2.26 37.50
C TYR A 118 0.44 -1.55 38.66
N LYS A 119 0.83 -0.30 38.93
CA LYS A 119 0.36 0.44 40.12
C LYS A 119 -0.92 1.23 39.91
N ASP A 120 -1.18 1.68 38.69
CA ASP A 120 -2.31 2.54 38.37
C ASP A 120 -3.30 1.81 37.47
N ILE A 121 -4.59 2.14 37.58
CA ILE A 121 -5.62 1.55 36.72
C ILE A 121 -5.73 2.23 35.34
N TRP A 122 -4.91 3.25 35.07
CA TRP A 122 -5.07 4.13 33.90
C TRP A 122 -3.99 3.91 32.85
N ALA A 123 -4.35 3.27 31.74
CA ALA A 123 -3.59 3.31 30.51
C ALA A 123 -4.18 4.38 29.58
N PRO A 124 -3.37 5.33 29.06
CA PRO A 124 -3.85 6.37 28.14
C PRO A 124 -3.91 5.83 26.70
N ILE A 125 -4.86 4.92 26.43
CA ILE A 125 -4.97 4.19 25.17
C ILE A 125 -5.28 5.17 24.03
N GLN A 126 -6.16 6.15 24.25
CA GLN A 126 -6.44 7.16 23.23
C GLN A 126 -5.15 7.89 22.78
N LYS A 127 -4.34 8.35 23.73
CA LYS A 127 -3.07 9.05 23.45
C LYS A 127 -2.07 8.14 22.73
N ALA A 128 -2.01 6.86 23.10
CA ALA A 128 -1.15 5.89 22.43
C ALA A 128 -1.55 5.70 20.96
N VAL A 129 -2.84 5.53 20.68
CA VAL A 129 -3.36 5.39 19.30
C VAL A 129 -3.16 6.68 18.51
N GLU A 130 -3.32 7.86 19.11
CA GLU A 130 -2.99 9.14 18.47
C GLU A 130 -1.49 9.23 18.12
N LYS A 131 -0.59 8.79 19.00
CA LYS A 131 0.85 8.73 18.72
C LYS A 131 1.18 7.76 17.57
N ILE A 132 0.59 6.56 17.58
CA ILE A 132 0.76 5.57 16.49
C ILE A 132 0.34 6.17 15.15
N THR A 133 -0.86 6.74 15.10
CA THR A 133 -1.44 7.25 13.84
C THR A 133 -0.75 8.51 13.30
N ALA A 134 -0.03 9.24 14.16
CA ALA A 134 0.81 10.37 13.80
C ALA A 134 2.21 9.94 13.31
N ALA A 135 2.81 8.89 13.88
CA ALA A 135 4.15 8.41 13.53
C ALA A 135 4.21 7.76 12.13
N ASP A 136 3.08 7.21 11.67
CA ASP A 136 2.92 6.68 10.32
C ASP A 136 3.70 5.38 10.03
N ASN A 137 4.20 4.69 11.06
CA ASN A 137 4.90 3.41 10.96
C ASN A 137 4.02 2.24 11.44
N ASP A 138 4.42 1.00 11.15
CA ASP A 138 3.82 -0.20 11.74
C ASP A 138 3.89 -0.14 13.29
N ALA A 139 2.84 -0.57 13.98
CA ALA A 139 2.86 -0.64 15.44
C ALA A 139 2.05 -1.82 15.99
N LEU A 140 2.50 -2.42 17.08
CA LEU A 140 1.72 -3.36 17.89
C LEU A 140 1.29 -2.68 19.20
N LEU A 141 -0.02 -2.64 19.44
CA LEU A 141 -0.60 -2.22 20.71
C LEU A 141 -1.19 -3.44 21.42
N ILE A 142 -0.79 -3.66 22.68
CA ILE A 142 -1.31 -4.74 23.53
C ILE A 142 -2.01 -4.12 24.74
N THR A 143 -3.33 -4.23 24.79
CA THR A 143 -4.20 -3.66 25.83
C THR A 143 -5.54 -4.42 25.89
N ASP A 144 -6.34 -4.19 26.92
CA ASP A 144 -7.76 -4.59 26.99
C ASP A 144 -8.73 -3.48 26.53
N PHE A 145 -8.21 -2.32 26.12
CA PHE A 145 -8.95 -1.14 25.64
C PHE A 145 -9.89 -0.49 26.70
N GLU A 146 -9.69 -0.77 27.99
CA GLU A 146 -10.37 -0.06 29.08
C GLU A 146 -9.80 1.36 29.27
N GLU A 147 -10.32 2.34 28.52
CA GLU A 147 -9.91 3.75 28.64
C GLU A 147 -10.56 4.43 29.86
N TRP A 148 -9.80 5.28 30.55
CA TRP A 148 -10.25 6.03 31.72
C TRP A 148 -9.93 7.51 31.60
N ASN A 149 -10.93 8.36 31.87
CA ASN A 149 -10.78 9.82 31.96
C ASN A 149 -11.22 10.29 33.35
N ASP A 150 -10.38 11.06 34.02
CA ASP A 150 -10.67 11.64 35.35
C ASP A 150 -11.27 10.62 36.35
N LYS A 151 -10.67 9.42 36.42
CA LYS A 151 -11.09 8.29 37.27
C LYS A 151 -12.44 7.67 36.92
N THR A 152 -12.97 7.97 35.74
CA THR A 152 -14.19 7.37 35.20
C THR A 152 -13.85 6.59 33.94
N GLU A 153 -14.26 5.33 33.89
CA GLU A 153 -14.13 4.50 32.70
C GLU A 153 -14.98 5.07 31.56
N VAL A 154 -14.43 5.12 30.36
CA VAL A 154 -15.15 5.53 29.16
C VAL A 154 -15.91 4.32 28.62
N THR A 155 -17.23 4.30 28.81
CA THR A 155 -18.05 3.11 28.53
C THR A 155 -18.89 3.18 27.25
N ASN A 156 -19.13 4.36 26.70
CA ASN A 156 -20.02 4.52 25.52
C ASN A 156 -19.51 5.50 24.46
N THR A 157 -18.48 6.28 24.78
CA THR A 157 -17.96 7.31 23.86
C THR A 157 -16.97 6.66 22.90
N ALA A 158 -17.14 6.92 21.61
CA ALA A 158 -16.31 6.42 20.52
C ALA A 158 -14.92 7.10 20.47
N TYR A 159 -14.12 6.94 21.52
CA TYR A 159 -12.88 7.70 21.75
C TYR A 159 -11.77 7.44 20.72
N LEU A 160 -11.80 6.31 20.00
CA LEU A 160 -10.83 5.99 18.93
C LEU A 160 -11.32 6.29 17.52
N LYS A 161 -12.56 6.77 17.36
CA LYS A 161 -13.14 7.07 16.04
C LYS A 161 -12.23 7.97 15.19
N LEU A 162 -11.77 9.08 15.76
CA LEU A 162 -10.96 10.07 15.05
C LEU A 162 -9.59 9.52 14.61
N PRO A 163 -8.75 8.94 15.49
CA PRO A 163 -7.47 8.41 15.05
C PRO A 163 -7.62 7.20 14.12
N PHE A 164 -8.61 6.31 14.32
CA PHE A 164 -8.89 5.23 13.36
C PHE A 164 -9.25 5.78 11.98
N SER A 165 -10.13 6.77 11.91
CA SER A 165 -10.54 7.37 10.63
C SER A 165 -9.35 8.01 9.91
N LYS A 166 -8.49 8.73 10.63
CA LYS A 166 -7.25 9.32 10.08
C LYS A 166 -6.29 8.25 9.55
N TRP A 167 -6.14 7.13 10.24
CA TRP A 167 -5.27 6.03 9.82
C TRP A 167 -5.76 5.38 8.54
N LEU A 168 -7.04 4.98 8.50
CA LEU A 168 -7.63 4.30 7.36
C LEU A 168 -7.78 5.20 6.13
N ALA A 169 -7.98 6.51 6.31
CA ALA A 169 -8.02 7.48 5.22
C ALA A 169 -6.68 7.55 4.45
N LYS A 170 -5.56 7.21 5.10
CA LYS A 170 -4.23 7.08 4.47
C LYS A 170 -4.03 5.75 3.73
N GLY A 171 -5.05 4.90 3.62
CA GLY A 171 -4.96 3.57 2.98
C GLY A 171 -4.35 2.49 3.86
N LYS A 172 -4.15 2.76 5.15
CA LYS A 172 -3.59 1.83 6.13
C LYS A 172 -4.69 0.96 6.75
N SER A 173 -4.31 -0.06 7.50
CA SER A 173 -5.26 -0.99 8.15
C SER A 173 -4.95 -1.22 9.63
N ILE A 174 -5.93 -1.72 10.37
CA ILE A 174 -5.80 -2.11 11.78
C ILE A 174 -6.30 -3.54 11.92
N HIS A 175 -5.48 -4.41 12.49
CA HIS A 175 -5.77 -5.83 12.63
C HIS A 175 -5.87 -6.18 14.11
N PHE A 176 -7.05 -6.55 14.57
CA PHE A 176 -7.30 -6.98 15.93
C PHE A 176 -7.16 -8.49 16.02
N PHE A 177 -6.28 -8.96 16.89
CA PHE A 177 -6.20 -10.35 17.30
C PHE A 177 -6.70 -10.44 18.75
N ILE A 178 -7.94 -10.90 18.89
CA ILE A 178 -8.70 -10.87 20.13
C ILE A 178 -8.56 -12.22 20.84
N VAL A 179 -7.98 -12.21 22.04
CA VAL A 179 -7.76 -13.40 22.84
C VAL A 179 -8.68 -13.36 24.04
N ASP A 180 -9.53 -14.38 24.15
CA ASP A 180 -10.42 -14.54 25.30
C ASP A 180 -9.64 -15.04 26.52
N TYR A 181 -9.90 -14.47 27.68
CA TYR A 181 -9.36 -14.95 28.95
C TYR A 181 -10.40 -14.80 30.07
N LYS A 182 -10.12 -15.39 31.23
CA LYS A 182 -10.97 -15.26 32.41
C LYS A 182 -10.24 -14.54 33.53
N GLU A 183 -10.94 -13.58 34.13
CA GLU A 183 -10.56 -12.97 35.40
C GLU A 183 -11.56 -13.44 36.47
N GLY A 184 -11.20 -14.52 37.18
CA GLY A 184 -12.15 -15.24 38.02
C GLY A 184 -13.26 -15.87 37.17
N ASN A 185 -14.50 -15.42 37.36
CA ASN A 185 -15.67 -15.88 36.60
C ASN A 185 -16.09 -14.92 35.48
N VAL A 186 -15.36 -13.81 35.28
CA VAL A 186 -15.67 -12.81 34.26
C VAL A 186 -14.91 -13.14 33.00
N ASP A 187 -15.64 -13.29 31.89
CA ASP A 187 -15.05 -13.43 30.56
C ASP A 187 -14.58 -12.06 30.08
N LYS A 188 -13.32 -11.98 29.65
CA LYS A 188 -12.64 -10.76 29.21
C LYS A 188 -11.87 -10.98 27.92
N HIS A 189 -11.45 -9.89 27.30
CA HIS A 189 -10.67 -9.90 26.07
C HIS A 189 -9.36 -9.14 26.27
N ILE A 190 -8.29 -9.66 25.69
CA ILE A 190 -7.07 -8.90 25.47
C ILE A 190 -6.82 -8.81 23.96
N TYR A 191 -6.35 -7.66 23.52
CA TYR A 191 -6.21 -7.35 22.11
C TYR A 191 -4.74 -7.17 21.78
N PHE A 192 -4.27 -7.96 20.83
CA PHE A 192 -3.02 -7.68 20.11
C PHE A 192 -3.43 -6.96 18.83
N THR A 193 -3.24 -5.65 18.80
CA THR A 193 -3.73 -4.78 17.74
C THR A 193 -2.57 -4.29 16.89
N ILE A 194 -2.53 -4.70 15.62
CA ILE A 194 -1.49 -4.31 14.68
C ILE A 194 -2.01 -3.15 13.82
N PHE A 195 -1.40 -1.98 13.97
CA PHE A 195 -1.54 -0.87 13.03
C PHE A 195 -0.57 -1.12 11.88
N ASN A 196 -1.11 -1.38 10.71
CA ASN A 196 -0.37 -1.86 9.55
C ASN A 196 -0.26 -0.78 8.48
N SER A 197 0.98 -0.53 8.06
CA SER A 197 1.37 0.42 7.01
C SER A 197 2.20 -0.26 5.92
N THR A 198 3.17 -1.13 6.28
CA THR A 198 4.12 -1.75 5.34
C THR A 198 4.05 -3.28 5.29
N ASN A 199 3.14 -3.89 6.04
CA ASN A 199 2.98 -5.36 6.16
C ASN A 199 4.17 -6.10 6.79
N ILE A 200 5.18 -5.39 7.29
CA ILE A 200 6.35 -5.99 7.94
C ILE A 200 5.94 -6.67 9.24
N LEU A 201 5.15 -5.99 10.08
CA LEU A 201 4.76 -6.51 11.38
C LEU A 201 3.64 -7.55 11.27
N LEU A 202 2.65 -7.27 10.42
CA LEU A 202 1.49 -8.14 10.21
C LEU A 202 1.89 -9.53 9.68
N SER A 203 2.76 -9.59 8.66
CA SER A 203 3.22 -10.86 8.08
C SER A 203 3.98 -11.74 9.07
N LYS A 204 4.74 -11.13 9.99
CA LYS A 204 5.50 -11.83 11.03
C LYS A 204 4.65 -12.31 12.20
N LEU A 205 3.68 -11.50 12.64
CA LEU A 205 2.90 -11.77 13.85
C LEU A 205 1.60 -12.52 13.59
N SER A 206 0.93 -12.30 12.44
CA SER A 206 -0.35 -12.96 12.16
C SER A 206 -0.27 -14.48 12.26
N PRO A 207 0.75 -15.19 11.74
CA PRO A 207 0.84 -16.65 11.87
C PRO A 207 0.92 -17.15 13.32
N LYS A 208 1.41 -16.31 14.24
CA LYS A 208 1.58 -16.65 15.67
C LYS A 208 0.31 -16.33 16.47
N LEU A 209 -0.37 -15.25 16.13
CA LEU A 209 -1.56 -14.77 16.81
C LEU A 209 -2.84 -15.50 16.34
N SER A 210 -2.98 -15.75 15.04
CA SER A 210 -4.19 -16.34 14.45
C SER A 210 -4.65 -17.67 15.07
N PRO A 211 -3.77 -18.61 15.46
CA PRO A 211 -4.22 -19.90 16.04
C PRO A 211 -4.93 -19.79 17.40
N TYR A 212 -4.76 -18.66 18.11
CA TYR A 212 -5.23 -18.48 19.48
C TYR A 212 -6.16 -17.27 19.65
N SER A 213 -6.61 -16.67 18.56
CA SER A 213 -7.39 -15.43 18.59
C SER A 213 -8.52 -15.43 17.57
N THR A 214 -9.55 -14.62 17.86
CA THR A 214 -10.49 -14.17 16.83
C THR A 214 -9.87 -12.96 16.13
N ARG A 215 -9.68 -13.04 14.80
CA ARG A 215 -9.16 -11.92 14.00
C ARG A 215 -10.30 -11.06 13.46
N PHE A 216 -10.17 -9.74 13.62
CA PHE A 216 -11.02 -8.75 12.97
C PHE A 216 -10.15 -7.71 12.26
N ASP A 217 -10.38 -7.54 10.96
CA ASP A 217 -9.66 -6.55 10.15
C ASP A 217 -10.48 -5.29 9.96
N LEU A 218 -10.01 -4.19 10.54
CA LEU A 218 -10.50 -2.85 10.31
C LEU A 218 -9.73 -2.21 9.14
N SER A 219 -10.31 -2.21 7.94
CA SER A 219 -9.65 -1.75 6.71
C SER A 219 -10.65 -1.29 5.65
N THR A 220 -10.26 -0.29 4.86
CA THR A 220 -11.03 0.16 3.66
C THR A 220 -10.70 -0.63 2.40
N SER A 221 -9.76 -1.57 2.48
CA SER A 221 -9.22 -2.33 1.36
C SER A 221 -8.89 -3.76 1.79
N ALA A 222 -9.83 -4.41 2.49
CA ALA A 222 -9.70 -5.79 2.97
C ALA A 222 -9.88 -6.82 1.84
N TYR A 223 -9.21 -6.61 0.71
CA TYR A 223 -9.20 -7.52 -0.44
C TYR A 223 -7.76 -7.74 -0.89
N THR A 224 -7.51 -8.85 -1.56
CA THR A 224 -6.21 -9.14 -2.18
C THR A 224 -6.40 -9.37 -3.67
N LEU A 225 -5.45 -8.88 -4.46
CA LEU A 225 -5.41 -9.11 -5.89
C LEU A 225 -4.37 -10.17 -6.22
N SER A 226 -4.66 -10.96 -7.24
CA SER A 226 -3.73 -11.95 -7.79
C SER A 226 -3.95 -12.10 -9.29
N THR A 227 -2.95 -12.65 -9.98
CA THR A 227 -3.03 -12.90 -11.42
C THR A 227 -2.72 -14.36 -11.71
N ASN A 228 -3.37 -14.96 -12.71
CA ASN A 228 -3.06 -16.31 -13.18
C ASN A 228 -2.65 -16.29 -14.66
N TYR A 229 -1.51 -15.68 -14.96
CA TYR A 229 -1.00 -15.59 -16.35
C TYR A 229 -0.17 -16.80 -16.71
N ALA A 230 -0.30 -17.27 -17.95
CA ALA A 230 0.44 -18.42 -18.45
C ALA A 230 1.96 -18.19 -18.48
N ASP A 231 2.38 -16.95 -18.74
CA ASP A 231 3.77 -16.50 -18.74
C ASP A 231 3.85 -15.16 -17.98
N PRO A 232 4.74 -15.00 -16.98
CA PRO A 232 4.90 -13.74 -16.26
C PRO A 232 5.20 -12.53 -17.16
N LYS A 233 5.65 -12.74 -18.40
CA LYS A 233 5.92 -11.70 -19.41
C LYS A 233 4.83 -11.54 -20.48
N SER A 234 3.79 -12.38 -20.49
CA SER A 234 2.68 -12.26 -21.45
C SER A 234 1.54 -11.39 -20.94
N GLY A 235 1.50 -11.12 -19.63
CA GLY A 235 0.38 -10.42 -19.00
C GLY A 235 -0.95 -11.15 -19.17
N GLY A 236 -2.05 -10.42 -18.95
CA GLY A 236 -3.43 -10.89 -18.99
C GLY A 236 -4.15 -10.62 -20.32
N ILE A 237 -3.45 -10.31 -21.41
CA ILE A 237 -4.10 -10.08 -22.72
C ILE A 237 -4.93 -11.31 -23.08
N TYR A 238 -6.24 -11.12 -23.21
CA TYR A 238 -7.15 -12.19 -23.59
C TYR A 238 -7.27 -12.27 -25.09
N ASN A 239 -6.28 -12.90 -25.71
CA ASN A 239 -6.34 -13.22 -27.12
C ASN A 239 -5.57 -14.52 -27.39
N ASN A 240 -6.28 -15.53 -27.89
CA ASN A 240 -5.72 -16.85 -28.19
C ASN A 240 -4.69 -16.85 -29.33
N LYS A 241 -4.51 -15.72 -30.04
CA LYS A 241 -3.63 -15.59 -31.21
C LYS A 241 -2.47 -14.60 -31.03
N ASN A 242 -2.33 -13.98 -29.85
CA ASN A 242 -1.29 -12.95 -29.58
C ASN A 242 -1.34 -11.78 -30.59
N ASP A 243 -2.53 -11.39 -31.05
CA ASP A 243 -2.65 -10.41 -32.14
C ASP A 243 -2.27 -8.98 -31.73
N LEU A 244 -2.13 -8.68 -30.44
CA LEU A 244 -1.79 -7.33 -29.96
C LEU A 244 -0.29 -6.99 -30.03
N ASP A 245 0.56 -7.95 -30.44
CA ASP A 245 2.01 -7.77 -30.57
C ASP A 245 2.66 -7.17 -29.30
N LEU A 246 2.40 -7.78 -28.14
CA LEU A 246 2.99 -7.37 -26.87
C LEU A 246 4.52 -7.47 -26.91
N LYS A 247 5.20 -6.35 -26.64
CA LYS A 247 6.66 -6.31 -26.48
C LYS A 247 7.05 -6.86 -25.10
N LYS A 248 7.14 -8.20 -25.02
CA LYS A 248 7.37 -8.95 -23.77
C LYS A 248 8.61 -8.52 -22.97
N ASP A 249 9.62 -7.97 -23.64
CA ASP A 249 10.86 -7.45 -23.02
C ASP A 249 10.66 -6.10 -22.30
N GLN A 250 9.58 -5.39 -22.63
CA GLN A 250 9.22 -4.08 -22.08
C GLN A 250 7.97 -4.13 -21.20
N TYR A 251 7.29 -5.28 -21.11
CA TYR A 251 6.17 -5.49 -20.20
C TYR A 251 6.63 -5.31 -18.74
N ILE A 252 5.87 -4.55 -17.95
CA ILE A 252 6.15 -4.30 -16.54
C ILE A 252 4.93 -4.69 -15.72
N LYS A 253 5.17 -5.42 -14.64
CA LYS A 253 4.17 -5.74 -13.62
C LYS A 253 4.60 -5.14 -12.28
N GLY A 254 3.83 -4.18 -11.80
CA GLY A 254 3.88 -3.67 -10.43
C GLY A 254 2.92 -4.44 -9.51
N GLU A 255 2.83 -3.98 -8.26
CA GLU A 255 1.93 -4.58 -7.27
C GLU A 255 0.45 -4.31 -7.62
N TRP A 256 0.13 -3.06 -7.96
CA TRP A 256 -1.24 -2.58 -8.22
C TRP A 256 -1.44 -2.08 -9.65
N TYR A 257 -0.48 -2.34 -10.53
CA TYR A 257 -0.57 -1.93 -11.93
C TYR A 257 0.26 -2.81 -12.86
N GLU A 258 -0.05 -2.74 -14.15
CA GLU A 258 0.73 -3.33 -15.23
C GLU A 258 0.89 -2.36 -16.41
N TYR A 259 1.97 -2.49 -17.17
CA TYR A 259 2.25 -1.71 -18.36
C TYR A 259 2.46 -2.63 -19.56
N TYR A 260 1.67 -2.37 -20.61
CA TYR A 260 1.56 -3.12 -21.84
C TYR A 260 2.03 -2.28 -23.03
N PRO A 261 3.28 -2.46 -23.47
CA PRO A 261 3.77 -1.90 -24.72
C PRO A 261 3.33 -2.79 -25.89
N LEU A 262 2.41 -2.28 -26.70
CA LEU A 262 1.85 -3.00 -27.86
C LEU A 262 2.49 -2.51 -29.15
N GLY A 263 2.84 -3.45 -30.03
CA GLY A 263 3.33 -3.15 -31.37
C GLY A 263 2.26 -2.73 -32.37
N LEU A 264 0.98 -2.89 -32.01
CA LEU A 264 -0.14 -2.41 -32.80
C LEU A 264 -0.63 -1.05 -32.32
N ASP A 265 -0.99 -0.20 -33.29
CA ASP A 265 -1.78 1.01 -33.04
C ASP A 265 -3.24 0.68 -32.68
N TRP A 266 -3.94 1.66 -32.09
CA TRP A 266 -5.33 1.51 -31.68
C TRP A 266 -6.29 1.20 -32.82
N LYS A 267 -5.97 1.66 -34.05
CA LYS A 267 -6.82 1.40 -35.22
C LYS A 267 -6.80 -0.09 -35.57
N ASN A 268 -5.62 -0.70 -35.64
CA ASN A 268 -5.47 -2.13 -35.89
C ASN A 268 -6.13 -2.96 -34.79
N ILE A 269 -6.00 -2.54 -33.52
CA ILE A 269 -6.69 -3.20 -32.40
C ILE A 269 -8.22 -3.14 -32.57
N ALA A 270 -8.76 -1.98 -32.97
CA ALA A 270 -10.18 -1.82 -33.23
C ALA A 270 -10.67 -2.64 -34.43
N ASP A 271 -9.85 -2.75 -35.48
CA ASP A 271 -10.18 -3.54 -36.66
C ASP A 271 -10.19 -5.05 -36.33
N ILE A 272 -9.21 -5.55 -35.56
CA ILE A 272 -9.21 -6.93 -35.04
C ILE A 272 -10.46 -7.21 -34.21
N HIS A 273 -10.83 -6.31 -33.29
CA HIS A 273 -12.03 -6.47 -32.46
C HIS A 273 -13.32 -6.55 -33.30
N LYS A 274 -13.42 -5.78 -34.39
CA LYS A 274 -14.57 -5.84 -35.30
C LYS A 274 -14.60 -7.12 -36.15
N GLU A 275 -13.44 -7.65 -36.52
CA GLU A 275 -13.35 -8.87 -37.32
C GLU A 275 -13.71 -10.13 -36.52
N VAL A 276 -13.32 -10.19 -35.25
CA VAL A 276 -13.54 -11.35 -34.37
C VAL A 276 -14.11 -10.97 -32.99
N PRO A 277 -15.29 -10.32 -32.93
CA PRO A 277 -15.82 -9.73 -31.69
C PRO A 277 -16.14 -10.76 -30.61
N GLU A 278 -16.46 -12.01 -30.98
CA GLU A 278 -16.71 -13.08 -30.02
C GLU A 278 -15.41 -13.65 -29.42
N GLU A 279 -14.38 -13.84 -30.26
CA GLU A 279 -13.08 -14.38 -29.84
C GLU A 279 -12.20 -13.34 -29.13
N PHE A 280 -12.43 -12.05 -29.40
CA PHE A 280 -11.69 -10.92 -28.84
C PHE A 280 -12.64 -9.89 -28.19
N SER A 281 -13.55 -10.41 -27.37
CA SER A 281 -14.50 -9.61 -26.57
C SER A 281 -13.86 -8.99 -25.33
N ASP A 282 -12.95 -9.72 -24.68
CA ASP A 282 -12.16 -9.21 -23.56
C ASP A 282 -10.78 -8.73 -24.02
N ILE A 283 -10.28 -7.61 -23.47
CA ILE A 283 -8.89 -7.19 -23.64
C ILE A 283 -8.00 -7.79 -22.54
N PHE A 284 -8.49 -7.85 -21.29
CA PHE A 284 -7.75 -8.38 -20.15
C PHE A 284 -8.56 -9.41 -19.36
N ARG A 285 -7.91 -10.50 -18.99
CA ARG A 285 -8.44 -11.61 -18.17
C ARG A 285 -7.40 -12.12 -17.17
N ASN A 286 -7.84 -13.00 -16.28
CA ASN A 286 -7.02 -13.65 -15.24
C ASN A 286 -6.47 -12.71 -14.17
N LEU A 287 -7.12 -11.57 -13.92
CA LEU A 287 -6.97 -10.80 -12.68
C LEU A 287 -8.06 -11.25 -11.71
N PHE A 288 -7.69 -11.66 -10.51
CA PHE A 288 -8.60 -12.16 -9.50
C PHE A 288 -8.58 -11.31 -8.24
N ILE A 289 -9.75 -11.15 -7.63
CA ILE A 289 -9.94 -10.48 -6.35
C ILE A 289 -10.54 -11.45 -5.31
N ASP A 290 -9.94 -11.48 -4.13
CA ASP A 290 -10.48 -12.15 -2.94
C ASP A 290 -11.29 -11.15 -2.12
N LEU A 291 -12.61 -11.35 -2.05
CA LEU A 291 -13.58 -10.55 -1.28
C LEU A 291 -14.14 -11.32 -0.07
N SER A 292 -13.47 -12.41 0.34
CA SER A 292 -13.93 -13.25 1.45
C SER A 292 -13.77 -12.59 2.82
N ASN A 293 -12.85 -11.62 2.95
CA ASN A 293 -12.72 -10.83 4.16
C ASN A 293 -13.73 -9.67 4.16
N GLN A 294 -14.85 -9.91 4.83
CA GLN A 294 -15.94 -8.94 4.97
C GLN A 294 -15.98 -8.33 6.38
N ASP A 295 -14.85 -8.28 7.08
CA ASP A 295 -14.84 -7.80 8.48
C ASP A 295 -15.35 -6.36 8.60
N SER A 296 -14.83 -5.47 7.76
CA SER A 296 -15.18 -4.05 7.73
C SER A 296 -16.29 -3.69 6.75
N TYR A 297 -16.16 -4.16 5.51
CA TYR A 297 -17.05 -3.78 4.40
C TYR A 297 -17.40 -4.98 3.54
N ILE A 298 -18.60 -4.95 2.98
CA ILE A 298 -19.02 -5.81 1.88
C ILE A 298 -18.84 -5.01 0.59
N PHE A 299 -17.87 -5.40 -0.23
CA PHE A 299 -17.60 -4.79 -1.54
C PHE A 299 -18.58 -5.31 -2.58
N LYS A 300 -19.30 -4.41 -3.27
CA LYS A 300 -20.48 -4.77 -4.08
C LYS A 300 -20.29 -4.59 -5.58
N ALA A 301 -19.61 -3.53 -6.00
CA ALA A 301 -19.51 -3.19 -7.42
C ALA A 301 -18.17 -2.58 -7.75
N PHE A 302 -17.72 -2.88 -8.96
CA PHE A 302 -16.52 -2.33 -9.57
C PHE A 302 -16.88 -1.80 -10.95
N GLU A 303 -16.11 -0.84 -11.44
CA GLU A 303 -16.22 -0.35 -12.81
C GLU A 303 -14.83 -0.18 -13.42
N VAL A 304 -14.81 0.02 -14.74
CA VAL A 304 -13.59 0.34 -15.48
C VAL A 304 -13.69 1.78 -15.95
N GLN A 305 -12.68 2.58 -15.63
CA GLN A 305 -12.53 3.95 -16.10
C GLN A 305 -11.26 4.06 -16.95
N THR A 306 -11.40 4.54 -18.18
CA THR A 306 -10.29 4.70 -19.11
C THR A 306 -9.95 6.17 -19.29
N PHE A 307 -8.67 6.51 -19.34
CA PHE A 307 -8.16 7.87 -19.48
C PHE A 307 -7.03 7.91 -20.51
N ASN A 308 -6.91 9.02 -21.24
CA ASN A 308 -5.65 9.35 -21.89
C ASN A 308 -4.72 9.99 -20.85
N ALA A 309 -3.66 9.28 -20.48
CA ALA A 309 -2.69 9.72 -19.48
C ALA A 309 -1.38 10.24 -20.11
N THR A 310 -1.31 10.38 -21.43
CA THR A 310 -0.06 10.69 -22.15
C THR A 310 0.59 11.98 -21.66
N THR A 311 -0.16 13.08 -21.62
CA THR A 311 0.35 14.38 -21.19
C THR A 311 0.69 14.39 -19.70
N ASP A 312 -0.19 13.86 -18.86
CA ASP A 312 -0.01 13.83 -17.41
C ASP A 312 1.23 13.00 -17.01
N PHE A 313 1.35 11.79 -17.56
CA PHE A 313 2.52 10.94 -17.36
C PHE A 313 3.80 11.57 -17.91
N THR A 314 3.77 12.21 -19.09
CA THR A 314 4.95 12.90 -19.64
C THR A 314 5.40 14.06 -18.74
N ASN A 315 4.47 14.83 -18.21
CA ASN A 315 4.78 15.92 -17.28
C ASN A 315 5.35 15.40 -15.97
N PHE A 316 4.77 14.34 -15.42
CA PHE A 316 5.32 13.64 -14.26
C PHE A 316 6.75 13.15 -14.53
N ALA A 317 6.94 12.43 -15.65
CA ALA A 317 8.20 11.82 -16.03
C ALA A 317 9.33 12.85 -16.12
N LYS A 318 9.06 14.02 -16.72
CA LYS A 318 10.01 15.14 -16.80
C LYS A 318 10.35 15.70 -15.42
N ALA A 319 9.33 15.97 -14.60
CA ALA A 319 9.53 16.49 -13.26
C ALA A 319 10.35 15.52 -12.39
N ASP A 320 9.99 14.24 -12.39
CA ASP A 320 10.70 13.19 -11.67
C ASP A 320 12.15 13.05 -12.12
N TYR A 321 12.41 13.07 -13.43
CA TYR A 321 13.76 13.06 -13.97
C TYR A 321 14.57 14.26 -13.51
N THR A 322 14.00 15.47 -13.58
CA THR A 322 14.71 16.69 -13.17
C THR A 322 15.00 16.71 -11.68
N LEU A 323 14.10 16.19 -10.85
CA LEU A 323 14.27 16.10 -9.40
C LEU A 323 15.42 15.16 -9.01
N HIS A 324 15.55 14.03 -9.70
CA HIS A 324 16.58 13.02 -9.41
C HIS A 324 17.92 13.26 -10.09
N ASN A 325 17.99 14.19 -11.05
CA ASN A 325 19.22 14.59 -11.74
C ASN A 325 19.48 16.10 -11.58
N PRO A 326 19.63 16.62 -10.34
CA PRO A 326 19.89 18.04 -10.15
C PRO A 326 21.23 18.45 -10.78
N PRO A 327 21.32 19.66 -11.38
CA PRO A 327 22.56 20.12 -11.98
C PRO A 327 23.64 20.30 -10.92
N LYS A 328 24.89 20.09 -11.30
CA LYS A 328 26.02 20.48 -10.45
C LYS A 328 26.09 22.01 -10.39
N THR A 329 26.23 22.56 -9.19
CA THR A 329 26.45 23.99 -8.98
C THR A 329 27.92 24.29 -8.71
N THR A 330 28.38 25.42 -9.23
CA THR A 330 29.72 25.98 -9.09
C THR A 330 29.63 27.43 -8.60
N LYS A 331 30.75 28.02 -8.18
CA LYS A 331 30.78 29.44 -7.82
C LYS A 331 31.08 30.29 -9.05
N GLY A 332 30.20 31.24 -9.33
CA GLY A 332 30.39 32.28 -10.34
C GLY A 332 31.48 33.28 -9.97
N LYS A 333 31.72 34.24 -10.85
CA LYS A 333 32.85 35.18 -10.75
C LYS A 333 32.77 36.08 -9.51
N ASN A 334 31.57 36.31 -8.97
CA ASN A 334 31.38 37.12 -7.75
C ASN A 334 30.99 36.27 -6.54
N GLY A 335 31.15 34.94 -6.62
CA GLY A 335 30.86 34.00 -5.54
C GLY A 335 29.40 33.50 -5.47
N GLU A 336 28.53 33.94 -6.39
CA GLU A 336 27.16 33.46 -6.54
C GLU A 336 27.10 31.98 -6.96
N PRO A 337 26.10 31.20 -6.50
CA PRO A 337 25.85 29.87 -7.04
C PRO A 337 25.44 29.98 -8.51
N LYS A 338 26.05 29.15 -9.36
CA LYS A 338 25.78 29.06 -10.80
C LYS A 338 25.75 27.59 -11.22
N ILE A 339 24.82 27.18 -12.08
CA ILE A 339 24.88 25.88 -12.76
C ILE A 339 26.24 25.72 -13.50
N SER A 340 26.83 24.53 -13.42
CA SER A 340 28.08 24.19 -14.09
C SER A 340 27.98 24.41 -15.60
N ASP A 341 28.98 25.05 -16.20
CA ASP A 341 29.07 25.21 -17.67
C ASP A 341 29.25 23.86 -18.40
N GLU A 342 29.57 22.78 -17.67
CA GLU A 342 29.62 21.40 -18.17
C GLU A 342 28.23 20.77 -18.31
N GLU A 343 27.17 21.35 -17.73
CA GLU A 343 25.80 20.85 -17.93
C GLU A 343 25.37 21.05 -19.38
N LYS A 344 24.77 20.02 -19.96
CA LYS A 344 24.37 19.97 -21.37
C LYS A 344 22.96 19.41 -21.56
N ASP A 345 22.36 18.82 -20.53
CA ASP A 345 21.01 18.30 -20.63
C ASP A 345 20.01 19.45 -20.80
N PRO A 346 19.28 19.50 -21.92
CA PRO A 346 18.39 20.62 -22.21
C PRO A 346 17.21 20.69 -21.25
N LEU A 347 16.72 19.56 -20.74
CA LEU A 347 15.62 19.51 -19.79
C LEU A 347 16.07 20.03 -18.42
N ILE A 348 17.29 19.68 -17.99
CA ILE A 348 17.87 20.23 -16.74
C ILE A 348 18.09 21.74 -16.84
N LEU A 349 18.66 22.22 -17.95
CA LEU A 349 18.87 23.64 -18.19
C LEU A 349 17.54 24.43 -18.29
N GLU A 350 16.48 23.81 -18.82
CA GLU A 350 15.15 24.40 -18.84
C GLU A 350 14.54 24.48 -17.44
N CYS A 351 14.72 23.44 -16.61
CA CYS A 351 13.99 23.29 -15.36
C CYS A 351 14.62 23.89 -14.10
N TYR A 352 15.89 24.31 -14.16
CA TYR A 352 16.58 24.92 -13.03
C TYR A 352 16.86 26.41 -13.25
N ASN A 353 16.85 27.17 -12.16
CA ASN A 353 17.36 28.53 -12.11
C ASN A 353 18.89 28.52 -11.98
N ASP A 354 19.54 29.65 -12.29
CA ASP A 354 21.01 29.76 -12.22
C ASP A 354 21.57 29.38 -10.85
N ASP A 355 20.83 29.62 -9.76
CA ASP A 355 21.21 29.28 -8.39
C ASP A 355 21.10 27.78 -8.04
N GLY A 356 20.63 26.95 -8.96
CA GLY A 356 20.42 25.52 -8.78
C GLY A 356 19.08 25.14 -8.12
N SER A 357 18.17 26.09 -7.94
CA SER A 357 16.79 25.80 -7.50
C SER A 357 15.90 25.36 -8.67
N ILE A 358 14.99 24.43 -8.44
CA ILE A 358 14.03 23.97 -9.45
C ILE A 358 12.92 25.01 -9.67
N LYS A 359 12.57 25.29 -10.92
CA LYS A 359 11.46 26.17 -11.29
C LYS A 359 10.13 25.51 -10.94
N ASP A 360 9.17 26.31 -10.46
CA ASP A 360 7.82 25.82 -10.12
C ASP A 360 7.12 25.16 -11.31
N ALA A 361 7.32 25.66 -12.53
CA ALA A 361 6.76 25.07 -13.75
C ALA A 361 7.26 23.64 -14.06
N CYS A 362 8.38 23.22 -13.47
CA CYS A 362 8.92 21.87 -13.60
C CYS A 362 8.58 20.97 -12.39
N LYS A 363 7.84 21.48 -11.41
CA LYS A 363 7.25 20.65 -10.37
C LYS A 363 5.99 20.00 -10.93
N TYR A 364 5.85 18.70 -10.69
CA TYR A 364 4.66 17.98 -11.11
C TYR A 364 3.44 18.42 -10.31
N HIS A 365 2.37 18.72 -11.03
CA HIS A 365 1.05 18.97 -10.49
C HIS A 365 0.07 18.00 -11.16
N PRO A 366 -0.52 17.04 -10.42
CA PRO A 366 -1.43 16.05 -10.98
C PRO A 366 -2.61 16.69 -11.73
N GLN A 367 -2.87 16.24 -12.96
CA GLN A 367 -4.02 16.73 -13.72
C GLN A 367 -5.27 15.90 -13.41
N THR A 368 -6.43 16.58 -13.37
CA THR A 368 -7.72 15.87 -13.36
C THR A 368 -8.03 15.38 -14.77
N LEU A 369 -7.84 14.09 -15.02
CA LEU A 369 -8.15 13.46 -16.30
C LEU A 369 -9.66 13.25 -16.45
N LYS A 370 -10.18 13.41 -17.67
CA LYS A 370 -11.57 13.10 -18.01
C LYS A 370 -11.66 11.64 -18.50
N PRO A 371 -12.61 10.84 -17.98
CA PRO A 371 -12.83 9.49 -18.51
C PRO A 371 -13.20 9.53 -19.99
N LEU A 372 -12.62 8.61 -20.75
CA LEU A 372 -12.97 8.33 -22.14
C LEU A 372 -14.20 7.41 -22.16
N SER A 373 -15.22 7.80 -22.92
CA SER A 373 -16.40 6.97 -23.18
C SER A 373 -16.14 5.96 -24.30
N ASN A 374 -16.84 4.82 -24.29
CA ASN A 374 -16.80 3.81 -25.35
C ASN A 374 -15.43 3.13 -25.55
N TYR A 375 -14.65 2.97 -24.49
CA TYR A 375 -13.39 2.22 -24.54
C TYR A 375 -13.56 0.82 -23.96
N PHE A 376 -13.62 0.73 -22.64
CA PHE A 376 -13.64 -0.54 -21.91
C PHE A 376 -14.64 -0.48 -20.76
N HIS A 377 -15.21 -1.63 -20.43
CA HIS A 377 -16.05 -1.81 -19.25
C HIS A 377 -15.68 -3.11 -18.53
N LEU A 378 -16.14 -3.26 -17.29
CA LEU A 378 -16.01 -4.52 -16.55
C LEU A 378 -16.87 -5.59 -17.23
N ASN A 379 -16.34 -6.79 -17.42
CA ASN A 379 -17.13 -7.95 -17.82
C ASN A 379 -18.04 -8.37 -16.63
N GLN A 380 -19.18 -7.69 -16.51
CA GLN A 380 -20.12 -7.87 -15.40
C GLN A 380 -20.66 -9.30 -15.31
N PRO A 381 -21.05 -9.98 -16.42
CA PRO A 381 -21.47 -11.38 -16.35
C PRO A 381 -20.40 -12.31 -15.76
N LEU A 382 -19.12 -12.12 -16.13
CA LEU A 382 -18.02 -12.91 -15.59
C LEU A 382 -17.84 -12.64 -14.08
N PHE A 383 -17.83 -11.37 -13.68
CA PHE A 383 -17.75 -10.98 -12.28
C PHE A 383 -18.89 -11.61 -11.46
N ASP A 384 -20.13 -11.47 -11.91
CA ASP A 384 -21.31 -11.99 -11.22
C ASP A 384 -21.28 -13.53 -11.11
N ASN A 385 -20.83 -14.22 -12.16
CA ASN A 385 -20.76 -15.67 -12.18
C ASN A 385 -19.67 -16.19 -11.24
N THR A 386 -18.46 -15.61 -11.31
CA THR A 386 -17.34 -16.02 -10.45
C THR A 386 -17.57 -15.64 -8.97
N SER A 387 -18.20 -14.48 -8.72
CA SER A 387 -18.59 -14.06 -7.37
C SER A 387 -19.61 -14.99 -6.72
N LYS A 388 -20.51 -15.60 -7.49
CA LYS A 388 -21.49 -16.57 -6.95
C LYS A 388 -20.86 -17.93 -6.68
N SER A 389 -19.81 -18.31 -7.41
CA SER A 389 -19.16 -19.60 -7.24
C SER A 389 -18.14 -19.61 -6.10
N ASP A 390 -17.28 -18.59 -6.03
CA ASP A 390 -16.22 -18.49 -5.03
C ASP A 390 -15.85 -17.03 -4.78
N ASN A 391 -16.16 -16.52 -3.58
CA ASN A 391 -15.85 -15.14 -3.21
C ASN A 391 -14.35 -14.89 -2.94
N LYS A 392 -13.51 -15.93 -2.96
CA LYS A 392 -12.04 -15.81 -2.88
C LYS A 392 -11.36 -15.69 -4.23
N HIS A 393 -12.06 -16.01 -5.30
CA HIS A 393 -11.48 -16.14 -6.64
C HIS A 393 -12.40 -15.54 -7.70
N ILE A 394 -12.75 -14.27 -7.52
CA ILE A 394 -13.64 -13.53 -8.42
C ILE A 394 -12.79 -12.93 -9.52
N GLU A 395 -13.17 -13.13 -10.79
CA GLU A 395 -12.40 -12.64 -11.92
C GLU A 395 -12.85 -11.22 -12.32
N LEU A 396 -11.88 -10.32 -12.48
CA LEU A 396 -12.05 -8.96 -12.97
C LEU A 396 -11.62 -8.89 -14.44
N GLY A 397 -12.52 -9.32 -15.34
CA GLY A 397 -12.31 -9.20 -16.79
C GLY A 397 -12.61 -7.80 -17.30
N ILE A 398 -11.82 -7.32 -18.27
CA ILE A 398 -12.04 -6.04 -18.94
C ILE A 398 -12.42 -6.33 -20.39
N THR A 399 -13.56 -5.80 -20.83
CA THR A 399 -14.13 -6.04 -22.15
C THR A 399 -14.23 -4.74 -22.95
N PHE A 400 -14.11 -4.86 -24.27
CA PHE A 400 -14.31 -3.75 -25.20
C PHE A 400 -15.75 -3.26 -25.13
N ASP A 401 -15.94 -1.94 -25.21
CA ASP A 401 -17.26 -1.39 -25.46
C ASP A 401 -17.75 -1.79 -26.86
N SER A 402 -19.04 -2.09 -27.01
CA SER A 402 -19.65 -2.37 -28.32
C SER A 402 -19.44 -1.25 -29.36
N ASN A 403 -19.24 -0.02 -28.92
CA ASN A 403 -18.97 1.16 -29.74
C ASN A 403 -17.49 1.55 -29.72
N PHE A 404 -16.59 0.60 -29.45
CA PHE A 404 -15.14 0.84 -29.37
C PHE A 404 -14.62 1.58 -30.61
N THR A 405 -14.28 2.85 -30.42
CA THR A 405 -13.88 3.78 -31.47
C THR A 405 -12.73 4.64 -30.96
N PRO A 406 -11.48 4.14 -31.02
CA PRO A 406 -10.35 4.89 -30.50
C PRO A 406 -10.18 6.18 -31.29
N ALA A 407 -10.23 7.31 -30.60
CA ALA A 407 -10.12 8.63 -31.20
C ALA A 407 -8.67 9.10 -31.36
N GLU A 408 -7.72 8.38 -30.75
CA GLU A 408 -6.37 8.86 -30.52
C GLU A 408 -5.33 7.96 -31.20
N ALA A 409 -4.34 8.57 -31.86
CA ALA A 409 -3.15 7.90 -32.34
C ALA A 409 -2.03 8.08 -31.30
N ASP A 410 -1.29 7.01 -31.03
CA ASP A 410 -0.09 6.99 -30.18
C ASP A 410 -0.28 7.52 -28.74
N THR A 411 -1.20 6.92 -27.97
CA THR A 411 -1.49 7.37 -26.59
C THR A 411 -1.20 6.31 -25.53
N LEU A 412 -0.81 6.80 -24.35
CA LEU A 412 -0.81 6.02 -23.12
C LEU A 412 -2.23 6.03 -22.54
N LEU A 413 -2.95 4.93 -22.73
CA LEU A 413 -4.20 4.72 -22.01
C LEU A 413 -3.91 4.24 -20.60
N ARG A 414 -4.59 4.84 -19.63
CA ARG A 414 -4.68 4.40 -18.24
C ARG A 414 -6.08 3.85 -18.01
N ILE A 415 -6.18 2.57 -17.70
CA ILE A 415 -7.42 1.84 -17.47
C ILE A 415 -7.45 1.45 -15.99
N ASN A 416 -8.25 2.15 -15.21
CA ASN A 416 -8.41 1.89 -13.78
C ASN A 416 -9.60 0.95 -13.56
N ILE A 417 -9.40 -0.08 -12.74
CA ILE A 417 -10.52 -0.77 -12.08
C ILE A 417 -10.81 0.00 -10.78
N VAL A 418 -12.05 0.43 -10.62
CA VAL A 418 -12.48 1.31 -9.52
C VAL A 418 -13.57 0.62 -8.71
N LEU A 419 -13.39 0.57 -7.39
CA LEU A 419 -14.44 0.16 -6.45
C LEU A 419 -15.49 1.27 -6.35
N THR A 420 -16.73 1.00 -6.75
CA THR A 420 -17.79 2.03 -6.82
C THR A 420 -18.84 1.90 -5.74
N ALA A 421 -19.02 0.71 -5.17
CA ALA A 421 -19.99 0.48 -4.10
C ALA A 421 -19.44 -0.45 -3.03
N ALA A 422 -19.57 -0.04 -1.77
CA ALA A 422 -19.31 -0.86 -0.61
C ALA A 422 -20.31 -0.55 0.50
N THR A 423 -20.55 -1.49 1.39
CA THR A 423 -21.43 -1.27 2.55
C THR A 423 -20.71 -1.64 3.83
N PRO A 424 -20.71 -0.77 4.86
CA PRO A 424 -20.18 -1.09 6.18
C PRO A 424 -20.83 -2.37 6.73
N ASN A 425 -20.03 -3.34 7.19
CA ASN A 425 -20.54 -4.57 7.79
C ASN A 425 -20.74 -4.41 9.31
N ILE A 426 -21.64 -3.50 9.69
CA ILE A 426 -21.92 -3.18 11.10
C ILE A 426 -22.65 -4.30 11.86
N ASP A 427 -23.17 -5.29 11.14
CA ASP A 427 -23.86 -6.47 11.68
C ASP A 427 -22.92 -7.69 11.79
N ASN A 428 -21.61 -7.51 11.56
CA ASN A 428 -20.64 -8.58 11.68
C ASN A 428 -20.62 -9.13 13.12
N PRO A 429 -20.85 -10.44 13.34
CA PRO A 429 -20.91 -11.02 14.69
C PRO A 429 -19.59 -10.89 15.47
N LYS A 430 -18.45 -10.74 14.79
CA LYS A 430 -17.16 -10.48 15.45
C LYS A 430 -17.15 -9.15 16.19
N LEU A 431 -18.01 -8.18 15.82
CA LEU A 431 -18.05 -6.89 16.50
C LEU A 431 -18.49 -6.99 17.97
N GLU A 432 -19.19 -8.05 18.36
CA GLU A 432 -19.55 -8.31 19.76
C GLU A 432 -18.31 -8.52 20.64
N LYS A 433 -17.18 -8.95 20.06
CA LYS A 433 -15.89 -9.07 20.77
C LYS A 433 -15.27 -7.72 21.17
N PHE A 434 -15.87 -6.60 20.78
CA PHE A 434 -15.43 -5.25 21.19
C PHE A 434 -16.36 -4.63 22.25
N LYS A 435 -17.18 -5.45 22.89
CA LYS A 435 -18.02 -5.09 24.02
C LYS A 435 -17.63 -5.95 25.21
N TRP A 436 -17.77 -5.40 26.41
CA TRP A 436 -17.58 -6.14 27.65
C TRP A 436 -18.46 -5.57 28.76
N VAL A 437 -18.49 -6.23 29.90
CA VAL A 437 -19.12 -5.71 31.11
C VAL A 437 -18.02 -5.47 32.14
N ASN A 438 -17.93 -4.24 32.64
CA ASN A 438 -16.89 -3.89 33.60
C ASN A 438 -17.15 -4.51 34.99
N GLY A 439 -16.18 -4.36 35.90
CA GLY A 439 -16.29 -4.92 37.26
C GLY A 439 -17.46 -4.39 38.10
N LYS A 440 -18.17 -3.35 37.65
CA LYS A 440 -19.38 -2.80 38.29
C LYS A 440 -20.67 -3.30 37.63
N GLY A 441 -20.60 -4.22 36.67
CA GLY A 441 -21.78 -4.69 35.93
C GLY A 441 -22.28 -3.71 34.88
N THR A 442 -21.50 -2.68 34.52
CA THR A 442 -21.87 -1.70 33.50
C THR A 442 -21.37 -2.18 32.14
N PRO A 443 -22.23 -2.26 31.10
CA PRO A 443 -21.78 -2.52 29.74
C PRO A 443 -20.82 -1.43 29.24
N ASN A 444 -19.69 -1.85 28.70
CA ASN A 444 -18.77 -1.01 27.96
C ASN A 444 -18.85 -1.38 26.46
N ILE A 445 -19.20 -0.39 25.64
CA ILE A 445 -19.32 -0.47 24.19
C ILE A 445 -18.45 0.57 23.47
N ALA A 446 -17.52 1.22 24.18
CA ALA A 446 -16.77 2.36 23.66
C ALA A 446 -15.86 1.98 22.47
N LEU A 447 -15.20 0.82 22.51
CA LEU A 447 -14.41 0.31 21.38
C LEU A 447 -15.30 -0.11 20.21
N TYR A 448 -16.39 -0.84 20.48
CA TYR A 448 -17.41 -1.17 19.48
C TYR A 448 -17.91 0.09 18.75
N GLU A 449 -18.29 1.13 19.49
CA GLU A 449 -18.74 2.40 18.92
C GLU A 449 -17.62 3.12 18.17
N SER A 450 -16.37 3.02 18.61
CA SER A 450 -15.21 3.57 17.88
C SER A 450 -15.05 2.90 16.51
N ILE A 451 -15.15 1.57 16.44
CA ILE A 451 -15.04 0.81 15.19
C ILE A 451 -16.25 1.08 14.29
N LYS A 452 -17.46 0.91 14.81
CA LYS A 452 -18.72 1.12 14.07
C LYS A 452 -18.80 2.53 13.48
N ASN A 453 -18.51 3.56 14.27
CA ASN A 453 -18.58 4.94 13.79
C ASN A 453 -17.47 5.27 12.79
N THR A 454 -16.31 4.61 12.87
CA THR A 454 -15.26 4.70 11.84
C THR A 454 -15.75 4.10 10.52
N LEU A 455 -16.37 2.90 10.57
CA LEU A 455 -16.91 2.22 9.38
C LEU A 455 -18.05 3.01 8.71
N LEU A 456 -18.88 3.68 9.49
CA LEU A 456 -19.98 4.50 8.96
C LEU A 456 -19.50 5.81 8.33
N GLU A 457 -18.40 6.39 8.84
CA GLU A 457 -17.83 7.62 8.31
C GLU A 457 -17.04 7.38 7.02
N LEU A 458 -16.20 6.35 7.00
CA LEU A 458 -15.36 6.06 5.86
C LEU A 458 -16.11 5.23 4.82
N LYS A 459 -16.09 5.71 3.58
CA LYS A 459 -16.64 4.99 2.44
C LYS A 459 -15.48 4.64 1.51
N PRO A 460 -15.19 3.36 1.26
CA PRO A 460 -14.09 2.96 0.37
C PRO A 460 -14.44 3.12 -1.12
N GLU A 461 -15.48 3.88 -1.46
CA GLU A 461 -15.97 4.08 -2.82
C GLU A 461 -15.08 5.06 -3.60
N ASN A 462 -15.09 4.91 -4.93
CA ASN A 462 -14.29 5.67 -5.89
C ASN A 462 -12.78 5.52 -5.70
N LYS A 463 -12.33 4.35 -5.22
CA LYS A 463 -10.91 4.01 -5.10
C LYS A 463 -10.47 3.13 -6.25
N THR A 464 -9.37 3.51 -6.91
CA THR A 464 -8.70 2.63 -7.88
C THR A 464 -8.07 1.46 -7.14
N ILE A 465 -8.40 0.24 -7.56
CA ILE A 465 -7.87 -0.99 -6.97
C ILE A 465 -6.76 -1.61 -7.82
N TYR A 466 -6.78 -1.34 -9.12
CA TYR A 466 -5.81 -1.86 -10.08
C TYR A 466 -5.75 -0.98 -11.33
N THR A 467 -4.58 -0.88 -11.96
CA THR A 467 -4.40 -0.05 -13.16
C THR A 467 -3.69 -0.81 -14.28
N TYR A 468 -4.26 -0.79 -15.48
CA TYR A 468 -3.56 -1.18 -16.70
C TYR A 468 -3.12 0.07 -17.46
N TYR A 469 -1.85 0.13 -17.84
CA TYR A 469 -1.33 1.10 -18.78
C TYR A 469 -1.12 0.41 -20.13
N ILE A 470 -1.71 0.93 -21.20
CA ILE A 470 -1.46 0.45 -22.56
C ILE A 470 -0.81 1.58 -23.35
N LYS A 471 0.35 1.30 -23.91
CA LYS A 471 1.04 2.19 -24.84
C LYS A 471 1.15 1.49 -26.19
N THR A 472 0.55 2.08 -27.22
CA THR A 472 0.73 1.62 -28.60
C THR A 472 1.98 2.25 -29.21
N LEU A 473 2.54 1.65 -30.27
CA LEU A 473 3.67 2.16 -31.04
C LEU A 473 3.23 2.84 -32.35
#